data_AF-A0A1F5PFI9-F1
#
_entry.id   AF-A0A1F5PFI9-F1
#
_cell.length_a   1.000
_cell.length_b   1.000
_cell.length_c   1.000
_cell.angle_alpha   90.00
_cell.angle_beta   90.00
_cell.angle_gamma   90.00
#
_symmetry.space_group_name_H-M   'P 1'
#
loop_
_entity.id
_entity.type
_entity.pdbx_description
1 polymer ?
#
loop_
_entity_poly.entity_id
_entity_poly.type
_entity_poly.pdbx_seq_one_letter_code
_entity_poly.pdbx_strand_id
1 'polypeptide(L)'
;MNVTKRNFFFFLLLFLFLGFYSQASAADSTVIETLSGGEITQFIVSMLLVAVIIGVVYNLWKSTRAFGGIIGQGLRQIGFGILFLVIEALDRVSVHFSNTGLVAGFAPQGYEGLVHDLLFLLGLLFVSLGFIKFSKALKS
;
A
#
# COMPACT_ATOMS: atom_id res chain seq x y z
N MET A 1 11.07 20.99 5.18
CA MET A 1 9.91 20.09 4.95
C MET A 1 9.15 19.98 6.26
N ASN A 2 7.89 20.45 6.33
CA ASN A 2 7.11 20.42 7.57
C ASN A 2 6.99 18.99 8.09
N VAL A 3 7.43 18.81 9.33
CA VAL A 3 7.45 17.54 10.10
C VAL A 3 6.09 16.82 10.04
N THR A 4 5.01 17.58 9.90
CA THR A 4 3.62 17.12 9.79
C THR A 4 3.36 16.17 8.61
N LYS A 5 3.93 16.40 7.42
CA LYS A 5 3.71 15.54 6.24
C LYS A 5 4.47 14.21 6.32
N ARG A 6 5.64 14.23 6.96
CA ARG A 6 6.43 13.02 7.24
C ARG A 6 5.74 12.16 8.31
N ASN A 7 5.17 12.80 9.32
CA ASN A 7 4.46 12.11 10.39
C ASN A 7 3.16 11.48 9.89
N PHE A 8 2.36 12.18 9.08
CA PHE A 8 1.15 11.60 8.49
C PHE A 8 1.43 10.33 7.67
N PHE A 9 2.54 10.30 6.93
CA PHE A 9 2.95 9.13 6.15
C PHE A 9 3.38 7.96 7.03
N PHE A 10 4.11 8.24 8.11
CA PHE A 10 4.44 7.22 9.12
C PHE A 10 3.18 6.69 9.80
N PHE A 11 2.22 7.57 10.10
CA PHE A 11 0.92 7.19 10.67
C PHE A 11 0.09 6.34 9.70
N LEU A 12 0.10 6.61 8.39
CA LEU A 12 -0.60 5.78 7.40
C LEU A 12 0.02 4.38 7.29
N LEU A 13 1.35 4.29 7.26
CA LEU A 13 2.08 3.02 7.28
C LEU A 13 1.85 2.26 8.60
N LEU A 14 1.82 2.97 9.73
CA LEU A 14 1.51 2.42 11.04
C LEU A 14 0.06 1.95 11.13
N PHE A 15 -0.88 2.66 10.51
CA PHE A 15 -2.30 2.29 10.48
C PHE A 15 -2.52 1.04 9.63
N LEU A 16 -1.84 0.96 8.47
CA LEU A 16 -1.76 -0.27 7.69
C LEU A 16 -1.18 -1.40 8.56
N PHE A 17 -0.04 -1.17 9.24
CA PHE A 17 0.61 -2.14 10.15
C PHE A 17 -0.27 -2.59 11.32
N LEU A 18 -1.07 -1.71 11.91
CA LEU A 18 -2.01 -2.02 12.98
C LEU A 18 -3.15 -2.94 12.49
N GLY A 19 -3.54 -2.83 11.23
CA GLY A 19 -4.44 -3.81 10.59
C GLY A 19 -3.86 -5.23 10.60
N PHE A 20 -2.55 -5.39 10.34
CA PHE A 20 -1.87 -6.69 10.42
C PHE A 20 -1.80 -7.22 11.86
N TYR A 21 -1.52 -6.35 12.83
CA TYR A 21 -1.40 -6.76 14.23
C TYR A 21 -2.76 -7.13 14.82
N SER A 22 -3.84 -6.45 14.43
CA SER A 22 -5.20 -6.77 14.87
C SER A 22 -5.64 -8.17 14.45
N GLN A 23 -5.24 -8.64 13.27
CA GLN A 23 -5.55 -10.00 12.82
C GLN A 23 -4.70 -11.06 13.55
N ALA A 24 -3.45 -10.73 13.89
CA ALA A 24 -2.59 -11.58 14.70
C ALA A 24 -3.00 -11.66 16.19
N SER A 25 -3.59 -10.58 16.73
CA SER A 25 -4.01 -10.47 18.13
C SER A 25 -5.37 -11.12 18.43
N ALA A 26 -6.17 -11.42 17.42
CA ALA A 26 -7.41 -12.19 17.58
C ALA A 26 -7.15 -13.71 17.69
N ALA A 27 -5.89 -14.14 17.55
CA ALA A 27 -5.48 -15.49 17.91
C ALA A 27 -5.59 -15.64 19.44
N ASP A 28 -6.68 -16.28 19.87
CA ASP A 28 -6.90 -16.68 21.24
C ASP A 28 -5.65 -17.42 21.77
N SER A 29 -5.40 -17.28 23.07
CA SER A 29 -4.22 -17.82 23.77
C SER A 29 -4.07 -19.36 23.72
N THR A 30 -4.96 -20.05 23.02
CA THR A 30 -4.94 -21.48 22.68
C THR A 30 -4.38 -21.78 21.27
N VAL A 31 -4.10 -20.78 20.43
CA VAL A 31 -3.68 -20.94 19.02
C VAL A 31 -2.24 -21.42 18.83
N ILE A 32 -1.41 -21.41 19.89
CA ILE A 32 -0.03 -21.93 19.78
C ILE A 32 -0.01 -23.44 19.51
N GLU A 33 -1.06 -24.19 19.89
CA GLU A 33 -1.12 -25.64 19.68
C GLU A 33 -1.80 -26.08 18.37
N THR A 34 -2.23 -25.16 17.50
CA THR A 34 -2.84 -25.56 16.22
C THR A 34 -2.54 -24.58 15.09
N LEU A 35 -1.27 -24.19 14.92
CA LEU A 35 -0.86 -23.53 13.69
C LEU A 35 -0.92 -24.53 12.53
N SER A 36 -2.02 -24.54 11.79
CA SER A 36 -2.05 -25.19 10.48
C SER A 36 -1.06 -24.49 9.54
N GLY A 37 -0.37 -25.24 8.68
CA GLY A 37 0.66 -24.67 7.79
C GLY A 37 0.17 -23.56 6.85
N GLY A 38 -1.15 -23.41 6.67
CA GLY A 38 -1.75 -22.34 5.86
C GLY A 38 -1.65 -20.95 6.49
N GLU A 39 -1.84 -20.83 7.81
CA GLU A 39 -1.88 -19.53 8.51
C GLU A 39 -0.49 -18.91 8.63
N ILE A 40 0.53 -19.73 8.88
CA ILE A 40 1.94 -19.30 8.88
C ILE A 40 2.35 -18.77 7.50
N THR A 41 1.94 -19.47 6.44
CA THR A 41 2.28 -19.10 5.06
C THR A 41 1.69 -17.73 4.70
N GLN A 42 0.42 -17.49 5.05
CA GLN A 42 -0.24 -16.20 4.81
C GLN A 42 0.41 -15.05 5.60
N PHE A 43 0.79 -15.30 6.86
CA PHE A 43 1.50 -14.31 7.68
C PHE A 43 2.87 -13.92 7.08
N ILE A 44 3.67 -14.90 6.66
CA ILE A 44 5.00 -14.65 6.06
C ILE A 44 4.87 -13.90 4.73
N VAL A 45 3.94 -14.31 3.86
CA VAL A 45 3.69 -13.65 2.58
C VAL A 45 3.26 -12.19 2.79
N SER A 46 2.42 -11.94 3.80
CA SER A 46 1.98 -10.59 4.16
C SER A 46 3.14 -9.70 4.64
N MET A 47 4.03 -10.23 5.50
CA MET A 47 5.24 -9.54 5.96
C MET A 47 6.20 -9.22 4.80
N LEU A 48 6.42 -10.17 3.89
CA LEU A 48 7.25 -9.97 2.69
C LEU A 48 6.67 -8.88 1.78
N LEU A 49 5.35 -8.88 1.58
CA LEU A 49 4.67 -7.86 0.79
C LEU A 49 4.86 -6.45 1.38
N VAL A 50 4.75 -6.31 2.71
CA VAL A 50 5.04 -5.02 3.38
C VAL A 50 6.47 -4.59 3.13
N ALA A 51 7.44 -5.49 3.27
CA ALA A 51 8.85 -5.18 3.04
C ALA A 51 9.10 -4.72 1.59
N VAL A 52 8.47 -5.37 0.61
CA VAL A 52 8.52 -4.98 -0.81
C VAL A 52 7.92 -3.59 -1.02
N ILE A 53 6.73 -3.30 -0.46
CA ILE A 53 6.08 -1.99 -0.58
C ILE A 53 6.98 -0.89 0.00
N ILE A 54 7.54 -1.09 1.20
CA ILE A 54 8.47 -0.15 1.82
C ILE A 54 9.70 0.07 0.94
N GLY A 55 10.27 -1.00 0.39
CA GLY A 55 11.42 -0.94 -0.52
C GLY A 55 11.12 -0.15 -1.79
N VAL A 56 9.98 -0.41 -2.43
CA VAL A 56 9.54 0.31 -3.64
C VAL A 56 9.31 1.78 -3.33
N VAL A 57 8.63 2.11 -2.23
CA VAL A 57 8.40 3.51 -1.82
C VAL A 57 9.72 4.23 -1.54
N TYR A 58 10.64 3.60 -0.82
CA TYR A 58 11.96 4.17 -0.55
C TYR A 58 12.73 4.44 -1.84
N ASN A 59 12.73 3.47 -2.77
CA ASN A 59 13.42 3.61 -4.05
C ASN A 59 12.78 4.71 -4.92
N LEU A 60 11.45 4.76 -4.98
CA LEU A 60 10.70 5.82 -5.64
C LEU A 60 11.07 7.19 -5.06
N TRP A 61 11.14 7.30 -3.73
CA TRP A 61 11.50 8.53 -3.06
C TRP A 61 12.93 8.98 -3.38
N LYS A 62 13.88 8.05 -3.36
CA LYS A 62 15.29 8.30 -3.66
C LYS A 62 15.50 8.69 -5.13
N SER A 63 14.90 7.95 -6.05
CA SER A 63 15.00 8.20 -7.50
C SER A 63 14.39 9.56 -7.88
N THR A 64 13.19 9.85 -7.38
CA THR A 64 12.49 11.12 -7.70
C THR A 64 13.14 12.36 -7.10
N ARG A 65 14.01 12.21 -6.09
CA ARG A 65 14.80 13.34 -5.56
C ARG A 65 15.79 13.90 -6.57
N ALA A 66 16.34 13.06 -7.47
CA ALA A 66 17.32 13.50 -8.46
C ALA A 66 16.75 14.58 -9.40
N PHE A 67 15.46 14.51 -9.70
CA PHE A 67 14.79 15.48 -10.57
C PHE A 67 14.47 16.82 -9.89
N GLY A 68 14.42 16.86 -8.56
CA GLY A 68 14.14 18.09 -7.79
C GLY A 68 12.82 18.78 -8.14
N GLY A 69 12.56 19.93 -7.49
CA GLY A 69 11.49 20.86 -7.88
C GLY A 69 10.07 20.27 -7.99
N ILE A 70 9.27 20.86 -8.89
CA ILE A 70 7.88 20.45 -9.16
C ILE A 70 7.85 19.11 -9.93
N ILE A 71 8.82 18.88 -10.82
CA ILE A 71 8.95 17.69 -11.65
C ILE A 71 9.13 16.44 -10.78
N GLY A 72 10.10 16.44 -9.86
CA GLY A 72 10.34 15.33 -8.95
C GLY A 72 9.17 15.08 -7.99
N GLN A 73 8.45 16.13 -7.57
CA GLN A 73 7.22 15.98 -6.79
C GLN A 73 6.08 15.34 -7.61
N GLY A 74 5.93 15.71 -8.88
CA GLY A 74 4.93 15.15 -9.78
C GLY A 74 5.19 13.68 -10.08
N LEU A 75 6.43 13.35 -10.45
CA LEU A 75 6.89 11.97 -10.66
C LEU A 75 6.64 11.09 -9.43
N ARG A 76 6.89 11.62 -8.24
CA ARG A 76 6.65 10.89 -6.99
C ARG A 76 5.16 10.63 -6.75
N GLN A 77 4.29 11.60 -7.03
CA GLN A 77 2.85 11.44 -6.89
C GLN A 77 2.31 10.39 -7.88
N ILE A 78 2.75 10.42 -9.14
CA ILE A 78 2.41 9.38 -10.12
C ILE A 78 2.89 8.02 -9.68
N GLY A 79 4.14 7.91 -9.21
CA GLY A 79 4.70 6.65 -8.72
C GLY A 79 3.90 6.06 -7.55
N PHE A 80 3.45 6.90 -6.60
CA PHE A 80 2.56 6.45 -5.53
C PHE A 80 1.19 6.01 -6.05
N GLY A 81 0.61 6.74 -6.99
CA GLY A 81 -0.67 6.37 -7.58
C GLY A 81 -0.60 5.02 -8.31
N ILE A 82 0.46 4.80 -9.09
CA ILE A 82 0.74 3.51 -9.74
C ILE A 82 0.88 2.40 -8.70
N LEU A 83 1.54 2.65 -7.57
CA LEU A 83 1.70 1.64 -6.52
C LEU A 83 0.35 1.16 -5.97
N PHE A 84 -0.59 2.07 -5.70
CA PHE A 84 -1.94 1.70 -5.29
C PHE A 84 -2.69 0.91 -6.36
N LEU A 85 -2.60 1.34 -7.63
CA LEU A 85 -3.24 0.63 -8.76
C LEU A 85 -2.65 -0.77 -8.98
N VAL A 86 -1.35 -0.93 -8.78
CA VAL A 86 -0.66 -2.23 -8.89
C VAL A 86 -1.08 -3.16 -7.77
N ILE A 87 -1.15 -2.68 -6.52
CA ILE A 87 -1.64 -3.50 -5.40
C ILE A 87 -3.08 -3.95 -5.68
N GLU A 88 -3.95 -3.03 -6.11
CA GLU A 88 -5.33 -3.34 -6.48
C GLU A 88 -5.42 -4.39 -7.60
N ALA A 89 -4.66 -4.21 -8.67
CA ALA A 89 -4.66 -5.12 -9.80
C ALA A 89 -4.08 -6.50 -9.43
N LEU A 90 -3.00 -6.54 -8.66
CA LEU A 90 -2.40 -7.78 -8.16
C LEU A 90 -3.38 -8.54 -7.28
N ASP A 91 -4.15 -7.84 -6.45
CA ASP A 91 -5.12 -8.46 -5.57
C ASP A 91 -6.30 -9.08 -6.34
N ARG A 92 -6.87 -8.37 -7.32
CA ARG A 92 -7.90 -8.93 -8.19
C ARG A 92 -7.42 -10.17 -8.94
N VAL A 93 -6.15 -10.15 -9.35
CA VAL A 93 -5.51 -11.27 -10.03
C VAL A 93 -5.29 -12.44 -9.07
N SER A 94 -4.83 -12.21 -7.84
CA SER A 94 -4.62 -13.29 -6.86
C SER A 94 -5.92 -13.95 -6.43
N VAL A 95 -7.02 -13.19 -6.26
CA VAL A 95 -8.36 -13.76 -6.04
C VAL A 95 -8.75 -14.72 -7.18
N HIS A 96 -8.42 -14.38 -8.42
CA HIS A 96 -8.72 -15.22 -9.59
C HIS A 96 -7.91 -16.53 -9.64
N PHE A 97 -6.67 -16.53 -9.15
CA PHE A 97 -5.76 -17.67 -9.25
C PHE A 97 -5.73 -18.60 -8.03
N SER A 98 -5.92 -18.07 -6.82
CA SER A 98 -5.76 -18.85 -5.57
C SER A 98 -6.93 -18.72 -4.59
N ASN A 99 -8.02 -18.05 -4.97
CA ASN A 99 -9.18 -17.78 -4.10
C ASN A 99 -8.82 -17.13 -2.75
N THR A 100 -7.63 -16.54 -2.68
CA THR A 100 -7.00 -15.95 -1.49
C THR A 100 -6.40 -14.62 -1.93
N GLY A 101 -7.19 -13.56 -1.77
CA GLY A 101 -6.72 -12.20 -2.02
C GLY A 101 -5.68 -11.79 -0.97
N LEU A 102 -4.70 -10.98 -1.37
CA LEU A 102 -3.81 -10.23 -0.49
C LEU A 102 -4.63 -9.26 0.41
N VAL A 103 -5.71 -8.66 -0.10
CA VAL A 103 -6.62 -7.76 0.64
C VAL A 103 -7.48 -8.52 1.66
N ALA A 104 -7.73 -9.82 1.46
CA ALA A 104 -8.44 -10.65 2.44
C ALA A 104 -7.69 -10.73 3.80
N GLY A 105 -6.37 -10.49 3.80
CA GLY A 105 -5.58 -10.34 5.03
C GLY A 105 -5.62 -8.94 5.68
N PHE A 106 -6.29 -7.95 5.05
CA PHE A 106 -6.30 -6.54 5.48
C PHE A 106 -7.69 -5.98 5.75
N ALA A 107 -8.69 -6.41 4.98
CA ALA A 107 -10.05 -5.94 5.12
C ALA A 107 -10.85 -6.84 6.08
N PRO A 108 -11.65 -6.27 6.99
CA PRO A 108 -12.68 -7.04 7.67
C PRO A 108 -13.61 -7.68 6.64
N GLN A 109 -14.04 -8.93 6.90
CA GLN A 109 -14.91 -9.68 5.98
C GLN A 109 -16.15 -8.84 5.59
N GLY A 110 -16.44 -8.78 4.29
CA GLY A 110 -17.54 -7.98 3.73
C GLY A 110 -17.17 -6.54 3.33
N TYR A 111 -15.98 -6.05 3.65
CA TYR A 111 -15.49 -4.72 3.24
C TYR A 111 -14.44 -4.75 2.13
N GLU A 112 -14.11 -5.93 1.59
CA GLU A 112 -13.11 -6.10 0.53
C GLU A 112 -13.38 -5.20 -0.69
N GLY A 113 -14.63 -5.17 -1.17
CA GLY A 113 -15.03 -4.29 -2.27
C GLY A 113 -14.79 -2.80 -2.00
N LEU A 114 -15.00 -2.36 -0.75
CA LEU A 114 -14.73 -0.97 -0.35
C LEU A 114 -13.23 -0.68 -0.31
N VAL A 115 -12.41 -1.63 0.12
CA VAL A 115 -10.94 -1.48 0.09
C VAL A 115 -10.43 -1.40 -1.36
N HIS A 116 -10.98 -2.22 -2.25
CA HIS A 116 -10.68 -2.16 -3.68
C HIS A 116 -11.00 -0.79 -4.28
N ASP A 117 -12.20 -0.28 -4.03
CA ASP A 117 -12.63 1.03 -4.51
C ASP A 117 -11.75 2.15 -3.95
N LEU A 118 -11.36 2.07 -2.67
CA LEU A 118 -10.45 3.03 -2.06
C LEU A 118 -9.04 2.98 -2.65
N LEU A 119 -8.46 1.80 -2.87
CA LEU A 119 -7.15 1.64 -3.51
C LEU A 119 -7.17 2.23 -4.92
N PHE A 120 -8.22 1.94 -5.68
CA PHE A 120 -8.42 2.47 -7.02
C PHE A 120 -8.55 4.00 -7.02
N LEU A 121 -9.41 4.56 -6.17
CA LEU A 121 -9.62 6.00 -6.04
C LEU A 121 -8.36 6.74 -5.58
N LEU A 122 -7.63 6.19 -4.61
CA LEU A 122 -6.35 6.73 -4.16
C LEU A 122 -5.32 6.69 -5.29
N GLY A 123 -5.26 5.58 -6.02
CA GLY A 123 -4.42 5.43 -7.20
C GLY A 123 -4.66 6.54 -8.22
N LEU A 124 -5.93 6.71 -8.64
CA LEU A 124 -6.34 7.76 -9.57
C LEU A 124 -6.06 9.17 -9.04
N LEU A 125 -6.33 9.43 -7.75
CA LEU A 125 -6.08 10.72 -7.14
C LEU A 125 -4.59 11.08 -7.19
N PHE A 126 -3.72 10.18 -6.78
CA PHE A 126 -2.28 10.42 -6.76
C PHE A 126 -1.68 10.58 -8.16
N VAL A 127 -2.12 9.76 -9.13
CA VAL A 127 -1.74 9.94 -10.54
C VAL A 127 -2.18 11.31 -11.05
N SER A 128 -3.44 11.69 -10.82
CA SER A 128 -4.00 12.98 -11.25
C SER A 128 -3.24 14.16 -10.64
N LEU A 129 -2.93 14.10 -9.33
CA LEU A 129 -2.14 15.12 -8.65
C LEU A 129 -0.75 15.27 -9.27
N GLY A 130 -0.10 14.16 -9.64
CA GLY A 130 1.20 14.20 -10.29
C GLY A 130 1.15 14.84 -11.69
N PHE A 131 0.12 14.53 -12.49
CA PHE A 131 -0.09 15.19 -13.78
C PHE A 131 -0.39 16.69 -13.64
N ILE A 132 -1.17 17.10 -12.64
CA ILE A 132 -1.41 18.52 -12.34
C ILE A 132 -0.08 19.24 -12.05
N LYS A 133 0.84 18.61 -11.33
CA LYS A 133 2.17 19.18 -11.09
C LYS A 133 2.98 19.31 -12.39
N PHE A 134 2.96 18.32 -13.26
CA PHE A 134 3.62 18.44 -14.57
C PHE A 134 3.03 19.54 -15.44
N SER A 135 1.71 19.67 -15.49
CA SER A 135 1.04 20.75 -16.21
C SER A 135 1.49 22.14 -15.70
N LYS A 136 1.69 22.29 -14.38
CA LYS A 136 2.24 23.53 -13.80
C LYS A 136 3.70 23.75 -14.15
N ALA A 137 4.52 22.71 -14.18
CA ALA A 137 5.93 22.81 -14.55
C ALA A 137 6.12 23.24 -16.02
N LEU A 138 5.23 22.80 -16.92
CA LEU A 138 5.27 23.14 -18.35
C LEU A 138 4.77 24.54 -18.69
N LYS A 139 4.05 25.20 -17.77
CA LYS A 139 3.56 26.59 -17.91
C LYS A 139 4.52 27.62 -17.31
N SER A 140 5.61 27.17 -16.68
CA SER A 140 6.70 27.97 -16.13
C SER A 140 7.84 28.08 -17.14
#